data_AF-A0A9D7AGN3-F1
#
_entry.id   AF-A0A9D7AGN3-F1
#
_cell.length_a   1.000
_cell.length_b   1.000
_cell.length_c   1.000
_cell.angle_alpha   90.00
_cell.angle_beta   90.00
_cell.angle_gamma   90.00
#
_symmetry.space_group_name_H-M   'P 1'
#
loop_
_entity.id
_entity.type
_entity.pdbx_description
1 polymer ?
#
loop_
_entity_poly.entity_id
_entity_poly.type
_entity_poly.pdbx_seq_one_letter_code
_entity_poly.pdbx_strand_id
1 'polypeptide(L)'
;MKGFLRILRYLVLVIAVVAIFFTWQWYSLKKEAEAAFNHNPVIEQYLGKVSVEKMGLSVFAAQCPSGCEHYLMKLRGEKGNAMAVSDLSKGSEELSYAILCLSSGENIALTKDAELIVANGRESACQ
;
A
#
# COMPACT_ATOMS: atom_id res chain seq x y z
N MET A 1 29.68 -34.66 -10.02
CA MET A 1 29.37 -33.72 -8.90
C MET A 1 29.79 -32.26 -9.14
N LYS A 2 30.90 -31.95 -9.83
CA LYS A 2 31.35 -30.54 -10.05
C LYS A 2 30.39 -29.68 -10.92
N GLY A 3 29.71 -30.27 -11.90
CA GLY A 3 28.76 -29.55 -12.77
C GLY A 3 27.46 -29.14 -12.06
N PHE A 4 26.92 -30.02 -11.20
CA PHE A 4 25.71 -29.74 -10.42
C PHE A 4 25.92 -28.59 -9.41
N LEU A 5 27.09 -28.55 -8.75
CA LEU A 5 27.47 -27.44 -7.86
C LEU A 5 27.59 -26.10 -8.59
N ARG A 6 28.05 -26.07 -9.86
CA ARG A 6 28.06 -24.84 -10.67
C ARG A 6 26.64 -24.39 -11.02
N ILE A 7 25.78 -25.30 -11.46
CA ILE A 7 24.37 -25.00 -11.78
C ILE A 7 23.64 -24.46 -10.55
N LEU A 8 23.83 -25.10 -9.39
CA LEU A 8 23.26 -24.64 -8.12
C LEU A 8 23.74 -23.23 -7.75
N ARG A 9 25.03 -22.92 -7.95
CA ARG A 9 25.58 -21.58 -7.70
C ARG A 9 24.97 -20.52 -8.61
N TYR A 10 24.77 -20.82 -9.89
CA TYR A 10 24.09 -19.91 -10.82
C TYR A 10 22.63 -19.71 -10.44
N LEU A 11 21.91 -20.78 -10.06
CA LEU A 11 20.52 -20.69 -9.61
C LEU A 11 20.38 -19.80 -8.37
N VAL A 12 21.26 -19.96 -7.38
CA VAL A 12 21.29 -19.10 -6.18
C VAL A 12 21.57 -17.64 -6.55
N LEU A 13 22.48 -17.39 -7.48
CA LEU A 13 22.76 -16.04 -7.99
C LEU A 13 21.52 -15.40 -8.64
N VAL A 14 20.81 -16.16 -9.47
CA VAL A 14 19.56 -15.69 -10.11
C VAL A 14 18.51 -15.36 -9.04
N ILE A 15 18.31 -16.24 -8.05
CA ILE A 15 17.36 -16.00 -6.95
C ILE A 15 17.74 -14.73 -6.18
N ALA A 16 19.03 -14.52 -5.90
CA ALA A 16 19.49 -13.33 -5.19
C ALA A 16 19.20 -12.04 -5.99
N VAL A 17 19.49 -12.03 -7.29
CA VAL A 17 19.20 -10.87 -8.16
C VAL A 17 17.71 -10.58 -8.22
N VAL A 18 16.89 -11.61 -8.37
CA VAL A 18 15.42 -11.47 -8.40
C VAL A 18 14.91 -10.93 -7.06
N ALA A 19 15.37 -11.48 -5.93
CA ALA A 19 14.97 -11.02 -4.60
C ALA A 19 15.36 -9.55 -4.35
N ILE A 20 16.56 -9.13 -4.77
CA ILE A 20 17.01 -7.74 -4.68
C ILE A 20 16.09 -6.83 -5.51
N PHE A 21 15.76 -7.23 -6.74
CA PHE A 21 14.87 -6.46 -7.61
C PHE A 21 13.48 -6.28 -6.99
N PHE A 22 12.86 -7.35 -6.50
CA PHE A 22 11.56 -7.28 -5.82
C PHE A 22 11.62 -6.41 -4.56
N THR A 23 12.67 -6.54 -3.75
CA THR A 23 12.85 -5.72 -2.54
C THR A 23 12.95 -4.23 -2.90
N TRP A 24 13.66 -3.91 -3.98
CA TRP A 24 13.81 -2.53 -4.44
C TRP A 24 12.49 -1.95 -4.98
N GLN A 25 11.73 -2.73 -5.77
CA GLN A 25 10.40 -2.34 -6.24
C GLN A 25 9.45 -2.09 -5.06
N TRP A 26 9.45 -2.98 -4.08
CA TRP A 26 8.63 -2.84 -2.88
C TRP A 26 8.98 -1.59 -2.06
N TYR A 27 10.26 -1.29 -1.92
CA TYR A 27 10.72 -0.11 -1.21
C TYR A 27 10.34 1.20 -1.93
N SER A 28 10.45 1.23 -3.26
CA SER A 28 10.01 2.38 -4.08
C SER A 28 8.53 2.64 -3.91
N LEU A 29 7.71 1.60 -4.07
CA LEU A 29 6.26 1.70 -3.96
C LEU A 29 5.82 2.19 -2.57
N LYS A 30 6.47 1.68 -1.51
CA LYS A 30 6.22 2.14 -0.14
C LYS A 30 6.51 3.64 0.02
N LYS A 31 7.55 4.17 -0.63
CA LYS A 31 7.90 5.59 -0.60
C LYS A 31 6.94 6.45 -1.41
N GLU A 32 6.53 5.98 -2.58
CA GLU A 32 5.49 6.62 -3.41
C GLU A 32 4.17 6.70 -2.64
N ALA A 33 3.74 5.62 -1.98
CA ALA A 33 2.55 5.60 -1.13
C ALA A 33 2.66 6.61 0.03
N GLU A 34 3.80 6.65 0.72
CA GLU A 34 4.06 7.61 1.79
C GLU A 34 3.94 9.06 1.31
N ALA A 35 4.46 9.38 0.12
CA ALA A 35 4.32 10.70 -0.48
C ALA A 35 2.85 11.00 -0.82
N ALA A 36 2.15 10.06 -1.45
CA ALA A 36 0.75 10.21 -1.83
C ALA A 36 -0.18 10.45 -0.62
N PHE A 37 0.02 9.71 0.47
CA PHE A 37 -0.73 9.95 1.71
C PHE A 37 -0.41 11.32 2.33
N ASN A 38 0.86 11.73 2.35
CA ASN A 38 1.24 13.04 2.89
C ASN A 38 0.76 14.21 2.03
N HIS A 39 0.43 13.99 0.75
CA HIS A 39 -0.15 15.02 -0.11
C HIS A 39 -1.68 15.15 0.09
N ASN A 40 -2.32 14.17 0.73
CA ASN A 40 -3.76 14.16 0.91
C ASN A 40 -4.17 15.04 2.11
N PRO A 41 -5.05 16.04 1.92
CA PRO A 41 -5.43 16.98 2.99
C PRO A 41 -6.19 16.30 4.14
N VAL A 42 -6.92 15.21 3.87
CA VAL A 42 -7.64 14.46 4.90
C VAL A 42 -6.66 13.72 5.81
N ILE A 43 -5.58 13.16 5.25
CA ILE A 43 -4.52 12.55 6.05
C ILE A 43 -3.88 13.57 6.99
N GLU A 44 -3.53 14.75 6.47
CA GLU A 44 -2.94 15.81 7.30
C GLU A 44 -3.88 16.24 8.45
N GLN A 45 -5.18 16.35 8.16
CA GLN A 45 -6.19 16.70 9.15
C GLN A 45 -6.26 15.67 10.30
N TYR A 46 -6.34 14.37 9.98
CA TYR A 46 -6.57 13.32 10.97
C TYR A 46 -5.30 12.77 11.60
N LEU A 47 -4.22 12.61 10.82
CA LEU A 47 -2.99 11.95 11.24
C LEU A 47 -1.76 12.87 11.26
N GLY A 48 -1.82 14.01 10.58
CA GLY A 48 -0.64 14.85 10.35
C GLY A 48 0.28 14.22 9.32
N LYS A 49 1.59 14.43 9.45
CA LYS A 49 2.56 13.75 8.59
C LYS A 49 2.60 12.26 8.91
N VAL A 50 2.55 11.41 7.89
CA VAL A 50 2.52 9.95 8.02
C VAL A 50 3.75 9.28 7.44
N SER A 51 4.06 8.12 8.01
CA SER A 51 4.99 7.14 7.46
C SER A 51 4.26 5.80 7.26
N VAL A 52 4.60 5.09 6.19
CA VAL A 52 4.07 3.74 5.97
C VAL A 52 4.92 2.78 6.80
N GLU A 53 4.34 2.08 7.78
CA GLU A 53 5.10 1.08 8.56
C GLU A 53 5.12 -0.25 7.81
N LYS A 54 3.93 -0.71 7.42
CA LYS A 54 3.71 -1.97 6.72
C LYS A 54 2.81 -1.74 5.51
N MET A 55 3.06 -2.54 4.49
CA MET A 55 2.28 -2.61 3.27
C MET A 55 2.00 -4.08 3.00
N GLY A 56 0.85 -4.39 2.46
CA GLY A 56 0.44 -5.74 2.08
C GLY A 56 -0.65 -5.65 1.02
N LEU A 57 -0.87 -6.75 0.31
CA LEU A 57 -1.98 -6.84 -0.64
C LEU A 57 -3.29 -6.93 0.14
N SER A 58 -4.27 -6.11 -0.24
CA SER A 58 -5.62 -6.19 0.30
C SER A 58 -6.41 -7.25 -0.47
N VAL A 59 -7.21 -8.05 0.24
CA VAL A 59 -8.20 -8.96 -0.38
C VAL A 59 -9.41 -8.17 -0.86
N PHE A 60 -9.62 -6.97 -0.31
CA PHE A 60 -10.66 -6.06 -0.72
C PHE A 60 -10.26 -5.34 -2.01
N ALA A 61 -10.74 -5.86 -3.15
CA ALA A 61 -10.59 -5.23 -4.45
C ALA A 61 -11.86 -4.44 -4.79
N ALA A 62 -11.77 -3.12 -4.75
CA ALA A 62 -12.70 -2.30 -5.50
C ALA A 62 -12.42 -2.44 -7.00
N GLN A 63 -13.27 -1.89 -7.86
CA GLN A 63 -13.14 -2.03 -9.31
C GLN A 63 -11.89 -1.30 -9.82
N CYS A 64 -10.72 -1.94 -9.73
CA CYS A 64 -9.49 -1.41 -10.31
C CYS A 64 -9.38 -1.82 -11.80
N PRO A 65 -9.09 -0.89 -12.71
CA PRO A 65 -8.74 -1.21 -14.09
C PRO A 65 -7.41 -1.99 -14.16
N SER A 66 -7.18 -2.72 -15.26
CA SER A 66 -5.99 -3.57 -15.42
C SER A 66 -4.69 -2.83 -15.11
N GLY A 67 -3.98 -3.25 -14.06
CA GLY A 67 -2.64 -2.75 -13.73
C GLY A 67 -2.53 -1.94 -12.43
N CYS A 68 -3.61 -1.75 -11.66
CA CYS A 68 -3.47 -1.30 -10.28
C CYS A 68 -3.65 -2.47 -9.30
N GLU A 69 -2.97 -2.35 -8.15
CA GLU A 69 -3.05 -3.31 -7.06
C GLU A 69 -3.64 -2.61 -5.83
N HIS A 70 -4.48 -3.35 -5.11
CA HIS A 70 -5.10 -2.88 -3.87
C HIS A 70 -4.17 -3.20 -2.72
N TYR A 71 -3.78 -2.17 -1.98
CA TYR A 71 -2.87 -2.33 -0.85
C TYR A 71 -3.54 -1.96 0.45
N LEU A 72 -3.29 -2.79 1.47
CA LEU A 72 -3.54 -2.50 2.86
C LEU A 72 -2.25 -2.00 3.50
N MET A 73 -2.31 -0.82 4.10
CA MET A 73 -1.14 -0.13 4.64
C MET A 73 -1.39 0.27 6.09
N LYS A 74 -0.37 0.06 6.92
CA LYS A 74 -0.36 0.58 8.28
C LYS A 74 0.35 1.93 8.27
N LEU A 75 -0.37 2.99 8.59
CA LEU A 75 0.14 4.34 8.66
C LEU A 75 0.47 4.70 10.11
N ARG A 76 1.64 5.29 10.32
CA ARG A 76 2.02 5.95 11.57
C ARG A 76 2.11 7.45 11.32
N GLY A 77 1.12 8.16 11.84
CA GLY A 77 1.07 9.61 11.83
C GLY A 77 1.58 10.23 13.12
N GLU A 78 1.75 11.54 13.11
CA GLU A 78 2.08 12.35 14.27
C GLU A 78 0.96 12.35 15.33
N LYS A 79 -0.30 12.33 14.88
CA LYS A 79 -1.49 12.37 15.75
C LYS A 79 -2.00 10.98 16.15
N GLY A 80 -1.54 9.92 15.50
CA GLY A 80 -2.00 8.56 15.76
C GLY A 80 -1.62 7.57 14.67
N ASN A 81 -2.00 6.31 14.88
CA ASN A 81 -1.83 5.24 13.91
C ASN A 81 -3.17 4.91 13.26
N ALA A 82 -3.15 4.52 11.99
CA ALA A 82 -4.33 4.07 11.27
C ALA A 82 -3.97 2.96 10.27
N MET A 83 -5.00 2.31 9.78
CA MET A 83 -4.90 1.49 8.57
C MET A 83 -5.42 2.30 7.39
N ALA A 84 -4.89 2.09 6.21
CA ALA A 84 -5.44 2.65 4.99
C ALA A 84 -5.49 1.56 3.93
N VAL A 85 -6.56 1.54 3.15
CA VAL A 85 -6.59 0.83 1.89
C VAL A 85 -6.54 1.83 0.76
N SER A 86 -5.72 1.56 -0.25
CA SER A 86 -5.64 2.38 -1.44
C SER A 86 -5.25 1.56 -2.63
N ASP A 87 -5.72 2.02 -3.78
CA ASP A 87 -5.22 1.58 -5.07
C ASP A 87 -3.97 2.40 -5.36
N LEU A 88 -2.87 1.70 -5.63
CA LEU A 88 -1.62 2.34 -5.98
C LEU A 88 -1.23 1.92 -7.39
N SER A 89 -0.97 2.93 -8.21
CA SER A 89 -0.37 2.76 -9.53
C SER A 89 1.07 3.22 -9.46
N LYS A 90 2.00 2.38 -9.89
CA LYS A 90 3.42 2.69 -9.87
C LYS A 90 3.71 3.96 -10.68
N GLY A 91 4.46 4.90 -10.10
CA GLY A 91 4.76 6.19 -10.72
C GLY A 91 3.65 7.23 -10.63
N SER A 92 2.58 6.96 -9.87
CA SER A 92 1.57 7.94 -9.48
C SER A 92 1.82 8.40 -8.04
N GLU A 93 1.85 9.72 -7.82
CA GLU A 93 1.79 10.32 -6.48
C GLU A 93 0.35 10.60 -6.03
N GLU A 94 -0.64 10.30 -6.87
CA GLU A 94 -2.04 10.44 -6.53
C GLU A 94 -2.61 9.12 -6.01
N LEU A 95 -3.37 9.22 -4.91
CA LEU A 95 -4.17 8.11 -4.40
C LEU A 95 -5.38 7.92 -5.31
N SER A 96 -5.63 6.67 -5.70
CA SER A 96 -6.91 6.26 -6.28
C SER A 96 -7.60 5.35 -5.27
N TYR A 97 -8.92 5.44 -5.19
CA TYR A 97 -9.75 4.59 -4.33
C TYR A 97 -9.15 4.37 -2.94
N ALA A 98 -9.10 5.42 -2.13
CA ALA A 98 -8.41 5.39 -0.84
C ALA A 98 -9.34 5.61 0.34
N ILE A 99 -9.25 4.74 1.35
CA ILE A 99 -10.02 4.78 2.59
C ILE A 99 -9.04 4.73 3.76
N LEU A 100 -9.23 5.62 4.72
CA LEU A 100 -8.55 5.63 6.00
C LEU A 100 -9.43 4.99 7.06
N CYS A 101 -8.92 3.98 7.76
CA CYS A 101 -9.60 3.31 8.85
C CYS A 101 -8.91 3.68 10.17
N LEU A 102 -9.59 4.51 10.96
CA LEU A 102 -9.10 4.95 12.26
C LEU A 102 -9.24 3.83 13.29
N SER A 103 -8.43 3.90 14.36
CA SER A 103 -8.54 2.98 15.50
C SER A 103 -9.86 3.09 16.26
N SER A 104 -10.61 4.18 16.06
CA SER A 104 -11.97 4.36 16.59
C SER A 104 -13.01 3.48 15.89
N GLY A 105 -12.66 2.81 14.79
CA GLY A 105 -13.57 2.07 13.92
C GLY A 105 -14.26 2.92 12.86
N GLU A 106 -13.95 4.22 12.80
CA GLU A 106 -14.44 5.12 11.76
C GLU A 106 -13.64 4.94 10.46
N ASN A 107 -14.37 4.81 9.35
CA ASN A 107 -13.81 4.78 8.01
C ASN A 107 -14.03 6.14 7.34
N ILE A 108 -12.97 6.69 6.77
CA ILE A 108 -12.96 8.01 6.14
C ILE A 108 -12.51 7.85 4.69
N ALA A 109 -13.28 8.40 3.76
CA ALA A 109 -12.90 8.42 2.36
C ALA A 109 -11.78 9.46 2.16
N LEU A 110 -10.67 9.03 1.57
CA LEU A 110 -9.55 9.91 1.20
C LEU A 110 -9.70 10.44 -0.23
N THR A 111 -10.53 9.77 -1.04
CA THR A 111 -10.81 10.10 -2.45
C THR A 111 -12.32 10.03 -2.72
N LYS A 112 -12.79 10.75 -3.73
CA LYS A 112 -14.23 10.88 -4.03
C LYS A 112 -14.89 9.56 -4.43
N ASP A 113 -14.17 8.72 -5.14
CA ASP A 113 -14.60 7.37 -5.55
C ASP A 113 -14.79 6.42 -4.34
N ALA A 114 -14.10 6.68 -3.23
CA ALA A 114 -14.24 5.90 -2.00
C ALA A 114 -15.42 6.34 -1.11
N GLU A 115 -15.98 7.54 -1.31
CA GLU A 115 -17.10 8.09 -0.51
C GLU A 115 -18.32 7.16 -0.51
N LEU A 116 -18.67 6.59 -1.66
CA LEU A 116 -19.80 5.69 -1.81
C LEU A 116 -19.64 4.40 -1.00
N ILE A 117 -18.41 3.93 -0.79
CA ILE A 117 -18.16 2.68 -0.05
C ILE A 117 -18.22 2.93 1.45
N VAL A 118 -17.64 4.06 1.88
CA VAL A 118 -17.71 4.52 3.27
C VAL A 118 -19.17 4.79 3.67
N ALA A 119 -19.93 5.48 2.83
CA ALA A 119 -21.35 5.79 3.07
C ALA A 119 -22.22 4.53 3.18
N ASN A 120 -21.86 3.45 2.48
CA ASN A 120 -22.57 2.16 2.54
C ASN A 120 -22.16 1.29 3.75
N GLY A 121 -21.28 1.77 4.63
CA GLY A 121 -20.95 1.08 5.87
C GLY A 121 -20.27 -0.28 5.67
N ARG A 122 -19.49 -0.45 4.60
CA ARG A 122 -18.63 -1.64 4.46
C ARG A 122 -17.50 -1.57 5.49
N GLU A 123 -17.80 -2.02 6.71
CA GLU A 123 -16.89 -2.03 7.87
C GLU A 123 -15.59 -2.82 7.63
N SER A 124 -15.56 -3.72 6.65
CA SER A 124 -14.42 -4.61 6.37
C SER A 124 -13.40 -4.07 5.35
N ALA A 125 -13.46 -2.79 4.96
CA ALA A 125 -12.56 -2.28 3.91
C ALA A 125 -11.07 -2.41 4.26
N CYS A 126 -10.72 -2.32 5.56
CA CYS A 126 -9.35 -2.48 6.07
C CYS A 126 -9.10 -3.78 6.86
N GLN A 127 -9.97 -4.80 6.71
CA GLN A 127 -9.83 -6.11 7.35
C GLN A 127 -9.07 -7.11 6.48
#